data_AF-A0A382VC22-F1
#
_entry.id   AF-A0A382VC22-F1
#
_cell.length_a   1.000
_cell.length_b   1.000
_cell.length_c   1.000
_cell.angle_alpha   90.00
_cell.angle_beta   90.00
_cell.angle_gamma   90.00
#
_symmetry.space_group_name_H-M   'P 1'
#
loop_
_entity.id
_entity.type
_entity.pdbx_description
1 polymer ?
#
loop_
_entity_poly.entity_id
_entity_poly.type
_entity_poly.pdbx_seq_one_letter_code
_entity_poly.pdbx_strand_id
1 'polypeptide(L)'
;AGADVVYAAAGGTGIGVYQTAADMGVLAIGVDSNQNYMQPGTMLTSMLKQVGEAAYDSYEAAMNGTWSSDMRILGVAEGGVGWALDEYNRDLVSAEMEARVNEARDAIIAGDISVHDYMADNTCPI
;
A
#
# COMPACT_ATOMS: atom_id res chain seq x y z
N ALA A 1 -11.10 8.98 23.56
CA ALA A 1 -11.02 8.02 22.44
C ALA A 1 -10.28 8.71 21.29
N GLY A 2 -9.34 8.01 20.68
CA GLY A 2 -8.53 8.47 19.54
C GLY A 2 -8.34 7.32 18.56
N ALA A 3 -7.58 7.54 17.49
CA ALA A 3 -7.24 6.46 16.56
C ALA A 3 -6.06 5.63 17.13
N ASP A 4 -6.19 4.31 17.09
CA ASP A 4 -5.12 3.38 17.47
C ASP A 4 -4.15 3.07 16.31
N VAL A 5 -4.61 3.30 15.07
CA VAL A 5 -3.84 3.12 13.83
C VAL A 5 -4.18 4.25 12.86
N VAL A 6 -3.17 4.85 12.22
CA VAL A 6 -3.36 5.92 11.23
C VAL A 6 -2.70 5.55 9.90
N TYR A 7 -3.48 5.55 8.81
CA TYR A 7 -2.98 5.36 7.46
C TYR A 7 -2.65 6.72 6.80
N ALA A 8 -1.36 7.00 6.57
CA ALA A 8 -0.91 8.33 6.16
C ALA A 8 -0.67 8.44 4.64
N ALA A 9 -1.75 8.38 3.85
CA ALA A 9 -1.70 8.58 2.39
C ALA A 9 -1.47 10.05 1.98
N ALA A 10 -0.32 10.62 2.39
CA ALA A 10 -0.04 12.06 2.30
C ALA A 10 1.38 12.39 1.80
N GLY A 11 2.05 11.46 1.10
CA GLY A 11 3.42 11.65 0.61
C GLY A 11 4.38 12.06 1.73
N GLY A 12 5.25 13.04 1.48
CA GLY A 12 6.24 13.51 2.46
C GLY A 12 5.64 14.05 3.77
N THR A 13 4.39 14.55 3.75
CA THR A 13 3.68 14.97 4.97
C THR A 13 3.44 13.80 5.92
N GLY A 14 3.36 12.56 5.41
CA GLY A 14 3.20 11.35 6.21
C GLY A 14 4.31 11.15 7.26
N ILE A 15 5.52 11.66 7.03
CA ILE A 15 6.63 11.56 7.99
C ILE A 15 6.28 12.21 9.34
N GLY A 16 5.56 13.34 9.32
CA GLY A 16 5.08 13.98 10.55
C GLY A 16 4.02 13.16 11.28
N VAL A 17 3.19 12.41 10.53
CA VAL A 17 2.23 11.47 11.11
C VAL A 17 2.95 10.32 11.80
N TYR A 18 4.00 9.77 11.18
CA TYR A 18 4.77 8.66 11.76
C TYR A 18 5.46 9.07 13.07
N GLN A 19 6.07 10.27 13.09
CA GLN A 19 6.65 10.81 14.32
C GLN A 19 5.59 10.96 15.42
N THR A 20 4.43 11.54 15.07
CA THR A 20 3.35 11.72 16.04
C THR A 20 2.80 10.39 16.55
N ALA A 21 2.66 9.38 15.68
CA ALA A 21 2.23 8.05 16.06
C ALA A 21 3.20 7.41 17.07
N ALA A 22 4.51 7.53 16.82
CA ALA A 22 5.55 7.06 17.72
C ALA A 22 5.50 7.80 19.07
N ASP A 23 5.38 9.12 19.06
CA ASP A 23 5.28 9.95 20.27
C ASP A 23 4.05 9.59 21.12
N MET A 24 2.95 9.20 20.46
CA MET A 24 1.69 8.83 21.09
C MET A 24 1.59 7.33 21.44
N GLY A 25 2.55 6.51 21.02
CA GLY A 25 2.51 5.06 21.21
C GLY A 25 1.37 4.37 20.45
N VAL A 26 0.95 4.91 19.31
CA VAL A 26 -0.06 4.31 18.41
C VAL A 26 0.61 3.89 17.09
N LEU A 27 -0.08 3.12 16.26
CA LEU A 27 0.52 2.58 15.03
C LEU A 27 0.27 3.49 13.81
N ALA A 28 1.14 3.37 12.82
CA ALA A 28 0.98 4.04 11.52
C ALA A 28 1.14 3.07 10.35
N ILE A 29 0.50 3.39 9.22
CA ILE A 29 0.67 2.68 7.95
C ILE A 29 1.26 3.66 6.93
N GLY A 30 2.40 3.26 6.33
CA GLY A 30 3.10 4.02 5.29
C GLY A 30 2.49 3.88 3.90
N VAL A 31 2.99 4.65 2.94
CA VAL A 31 2.52 4.63 1.53
C VAL A 31 3.63 4.75 0.49
N ASP A 32 3.28 4.30 -0.71
CA ASP A 32 4.03 4.36 -1.97
C ASP A 32 5.28 3.46 -1.96
N SER A 33 6.19 3.66 -1.01
CA SER A 33 7.37 2.83 -0.80
C SER A 33 7.27 2.06 0.53
N ASN A 34 8.15 1.07 0.71
CA ASN A 34 8.32 0.47 2.03
C ASN A 34 8.95 1.50 2.98
N GLN A 35 8.19 1.92 4.00
CA GLN A 35 8.56 2.92 5.00
C GLN A 35 8.63 2.31 6.42
N ASN A 36 8.56 0.98 6.55
CA ASN A 36 8.54 0.30 7.84
C ASN A 36 9.74 0.67 8.73
N TYR A 37 10.89 0.92 8.11
CA TYR A 37 12.14 1.28 8.77
C TYR A 37 12.14 2.68 9.42
N MET A 38 11.19 3.56 9.09
CA MET A 38 11.23 4.96 9.51
C MET A 38 10.99 5.16 11.01
N GLN A 39 10.09 4.38 11.61
CA GLN A 39 9.79 4.36 13.04
C GLN A 39 9.57 2.91 13.50
N PRO A 40 10.64 2.11 13.69
CA PRO A 40 10.53 0.70 14.04
C PRO A 40 9.69 0.49 15.30
N GLY A 41 8.80 -0.52 15.28
CA GLY A 41 7.84 -0.77 16.36
C GLY A 41 6.59 0.13 16.34
N THR A 42 6.52 1.14 15.47
CA THR A 42 5.34 2.01 15.26
C THR A 42 4.70 1.76 13.89
N MET A 43 5.52 1.50 12.87
CA MET A 43 5.04 1.28 11.51
C MET A 43 4.45 -0.13 11.37
N LEU A 44 3.11 -0.24 11.32
CA LEU A 44 2.40 -1.51 11.20
C LEU A 44 2.68 -2.19 9.84
N THR A 45 2.66 -1.42 8.75
CA THR A 45 3.04 -1.86 7.39
C THR A 45 3.15 -0.63 6.49
N SER A 46 3.43 -0.84 5.20
CA SER A 46 3.37 0.17 4.16
C SER A 46 2.56 -0.33 2.97
N MET A 47 1.63 0.47 2.47
CA MET A 47 0.96 0.21 1.20
C MET A 47 1.90 0.56 0.07
N LEU A 48 2.35 -0.45 -0.68
CA LEU A 48 3.29 -0.29 -1.79
C LEU A 48 2.56 0.15 -3.05
N LYS A 49 3.17 1.06 -3.80
CA LYS A 49 2.74 1.46 -5.14
C LYS A 49 3.96 1.50 -6.05
N GLN A 50 4.06 0.56 -6.98
CA GLN A 50 5.22 0.34 -7.84
C GLN A 50 5.32 1.36 -8.98
N VAL A 51 5.23 2.66 -8.67
CA VAL A 51 5.34 3.76 -9.65
C VAL A 51 6.70 3.74 -10.35
N GLY A 52 7.76 3.37 -9.63
CA GLY A 52 9.10 3.24 -10.19
C GLY A 52 9.18 2.19 -11.30
N GLU A 53 8.62 1.00 -11.07
CA GLU A 53 8.55 -0.07 -12.08
C GLU A 53 7.65 0.34 -13.24
N ALA A 54 6.47 0.91 -12.95
CA ALA A 54 5.56 1.40 -13.99
C ALA A 54 6.21 2.44 -14.92
N ALA A 55 6.99 3.37 -14.35
CA ALA A 55 7.73 4.36 -15.12
C ALA A 55 8.85 3.72 -15.94
N TYR A 56 9.62 2.81 -15.32
CA TYR A 56 10.70 2.08 -15.99
C TYR A 56 10.18 1.31 -17.21
N ASP A 57 9.14 0.50 -17.04
CA ASP A 57 8.50 -0.26 -18.12
C ASP A 57 8.06 0.64 -19.26
N SER A 58 7.49 1.81 -18.95
CA SER A 58 7.04 2.76 -19.97
C SER A 58 8.21 3.31 -20.78
N TYR A 59 9.32 3.66 -20.12
CA TYR A 59 10.51 4.14 -20.83
C TYR A 59 11.19 3.03 -21.63
N GLU A 60 11.27 1.82 -21.08
CA GLU A 60 11.81 0.66 -21.79
C GLU A 60 11.00 0.35 -23.06
N ALA A 61 9.67 0.35 -22.98
CA ALA A 61 8.80 0.17 -24.15
C ALA A 61 9.03 1.26 -25.21
N ALA A 62 9.24 2.52 -24.79
CA ALA A 62 9.54 3.61 -25.72
C ALA A 62 10.89 3.43 -26.41
N MET A 63 11.92 3.02 -25.66
CA MET A 63 13.24 2.72 -26.20
C MET A 63 13.20 1.55 -27.20
N ASN A 64 12.36 0.55 -26.93
CA ASN A 64 12.20 -0.62 -27.79
C ASN A 64 11.21 -0.40 -28.96
N GLY A 65 10.59 0.78 -29.07
CA GLY A 65 9.62 1.09 -30.11
C GLY A 65 8.28 0.35 -29.97
N THR A 66 7.98 -0.18 -28.79
CA THR A 66 6.75 -0.93 -28.46
C THR A 66 5.80 -0.17 -27.54
N TRP A 67 6.11 1.10 -27.23
CA TRP A 67 5.28 1.94 -26.39
C TRP A 67 3.87 2.12 -26.96
N SER A 68 2.87 2.03 -26.09
CA SER A 68 1.47 2.29 -26.40
C SER A 68 0.93 3.39 -25.48
N SER A 69 0.01 4.20 -26.00
CA SER A 69 -0.78 5.15 -25.23
C SER A 69 -1.97 4.53 -24.50
N ASP A 70 -2.19 3.22 -24.66
CA ASP A 70 -3.31 2.52 -24.03
C ASP A 70 -3.20 2.57 -22.50
N MET A 71 -4.36 2.63 -21.85
CA MET A 71 -4.43 2.61 -20.40
C MET A 71 -3.97 1.25 -19.86
N ARG A 72 -3.02 1.29 -18.91
CA ARG A 72 -2.59 0.13 -18.11
C ARG A 72 -3.15 0.27 -16.70
N ILE A 73 -3.84 -0.76 -16.22
CA ILE A 73 -4.25 -0.88 -14.83
C ILE A 73 -3.23 -1.79 -14.14
N LEU A 74 -2.61 -1.30 -13.07
CA LEU A 74 -1.61 -2.02 -12.29
C LEU A 74 -2.12 -2.17 -10.86
N GLY A 75 -3.02 -3.13 -10.67
CA GLY A 75 -3.65 -3.43 -9.39
C GLY A 75 -2.89 -4.49 -8.61
N VAL A 76 -3.60 -5.16 -7.70
CA VAL A 76 -3.07 -6.25 -6.89
C VAL A 76 -2.64 -7.44 -7.76
N ALA A 77 -3.40 -7.74 -8.81
CA ALA A 77 -3.12 -8.86 -9.72
C ALA A 77 -1.85 -8.65 -10.54
N GLU A 78 -1.58 -7.41 -10.95
CA GLU A 78 -0.36 -7.03 -11.69
C GLU A 78 0.85 -6.79 -10.77
N GLY A 79 0.68 -6.86 -9.45
CA GLY A 79 1.71 -6.50 -8.48
C GLY A 79 2.03 -4.99 -8.42
N GLY A 80 1.20 -4.15 -9.05
CA GLY A 80 1.38 -2.70 -9.06
C GLY A 80 1.12 -2.04 -7.71
N VAL A 81 0.30 -2.68 -6.88
CA VAL A 81 0.07 -2.31 -5.47
C VAL A 81 0.16 -3.52 -4.55
N GLY A 82 0.53 -3.29 -3.29
CA GLY A 82 0.69 -4.35 -2.31
C GLY A 82 0.91 -3.84 -0.90
N TRP A 83 1.45 -4.70 -0.05
CA TRP A 83 1.77 -4.38 1.34
C TRP A 83 3.18 -4.88 1.69
N ALA A 84 3.80 -4.28 2.70
CA ALA A 84 5.17 -4.58 3.09
C ALA A 84 5.25 -5.31 4.44
N LEU A 85 6.07 -6.36 4.48
CA LEU A 85 6.38 -7.13 5.68
C LEU A 85 7.87 -7.47 5.69
N ASP A 86 8.58 -7.03 6.70
CA ASP A 86 10.04 -7.13 6.82
C ASP A 86 10.48 -7.16 8.29
N GLU A 87 11.78 -7.09 8.54
CA GLU A 87 12.34 -7.10 9.89
C GLU A 87 11.88 -5.94 10.78
N TYR A 88 11.39 -4.83 10.22
CA TYR A 88 11.03 -3.63 10.98
C TYR A 88 9.61 -3.67 11.55
N ASN A 89 8.72 -4.47 10.94
CA ASN A 89 7.33 -4.61 11.39
C ASN A 89 6.91 -6.06 11.71
N ARG A 90 7.83 -7.04 11.58
CA ARG A 90 7.52 -8.45 11.79
C ARG A 90 6.82 -8.74 13.11
N ASP A 91 7.28 -8.15 14.20
CA ASP A 91 6.75 -8.37 15.55
C ASP A 91 5.35 -7.76 15.75
N LEU A 92 4.92 -6.84 14.88
CA LEU A 92 3.61 -6.20 14.92
C LEU A 92 2.54 -6.98 14.15
N VAL A 93 2.95 -7.81 13.19
CA VAL A 93 2.04 -8.54 12.31
C VAL A 93 2.01 -10.01 12.73
N SER A 94 0.88 -10.48 13.23
CA SER A 94 0.73 -11.90 13.56
C SER A 94 0.60 -12.76 12.30
N ALA A 95 0.85 -14.07 12.43
CA ALA A 95 0.61 -15.02 11.34
C ALA A 95 -0.86 -15.04 10.88
N GLU A 96 -1.80 -14.79 11.80
CA GLU A 96 -3.22 -14.67 11.47
C GLU A 96 -3.50 -13.42 10.64
N MET A 97 -2.92 -12.26 11.02
CA MET A 97 -3.07 -11.03 10.24
C MET A 97 -2.53 -11.21 8.82
N GLU A 98 -1.32 -11.76 8.69
CA GLU A 98 -0.70 -12.04 7.40
C GLU A 98 -1.56 -13.00 6.55
N ALA A 99 -2.09 -14.07 7.15
CA ALA A 99 -2.99 -14.99 6.47
C ALA A 99 -4.24 -14.27 5.94
N ARG A 100 -4.86 -13.40 6.75
CA ARG A 100 -6.05 -12.64 6.34
C ARG A 100 -5.77 -11.62 5.24
N VAL A 101 -4.62 -10.94 5.26
CA VAL A 101 -4.24 -10.03 4.17
C VAL A 101 -4.00 -10.83 2.87
N ASN A 102 -3.35 -11.99 2.95
CA ASN A 102 -3.13 -12.85 1.79
C ASN A 102 -4.44 -13.44 1.24
N GLU A 103 -5.38 -13.85 2.11
CA GLU A 103 -6.70 -14.29 1.71
C GLU A 103 -7.47 -13.17 0.97
N ALA A 104 -7.47 -11.95 1.52
CA ALA A 104 -8.09 -10.81 0.86
C ALA A 104 -7.42 -10.48 -0.48
N ARG A 105 -6.08 -10.53 -0.55
CA ARG A 105 -5.32 -10.36 -1.80
C ARG A 105 -5.80 -11.36 -2.85
N ASP A 106 -5.83 -12.65 -2.50
CA ASP A 106 -6.17 -13.72 -3.43
C ASP A 106 -7.63 -13.63 -3.88
N ALA A 107 -8.54 -13.27 -2.98
CA ALA A 107 -9.96 -13.04 -3.31
C ALA A 107 -10.17 -11.82 -4.21
N ILE A 108 -9.38 -10.74 -4.04
CA ILE A 108 -9.40 -9.58 -4.96
C ILE A 108 -8.89 -10.00 -6.35
N ILE A 109 -7.80 -10.77 -6.41
CA ILE A 109 -7.25 -11.27 -7.69
C ILE A 109 -8.24 -12.21 -8.39
N ALA A 110 -8.93 -13.07 -7.64
CA ALA A 110 -9.95 -13.98 -8.17
C ALA A 110 -11.22 -13.25 -8.62
N GLY A 111 -11.44 -12.01 -8.16
CA GLY A 111 -12.66 -11.24 -8.41
C GLY A 111 -13.81 -11.54 -7.44
N ASP A 112 -13.58 -12.39 -6.44
CA ASP A 112 -14.55 -12.70 -5.37
C ASP A 112 -14.78 -11.48 -4.47
N ILE A 113 -13.76 -10.64 -4.29
CA ILE A 113 -13.86 -9.32 -3.65
C ILE A 113 -13.67 -8.24 -4.72
N SER A 114 -14.71 -7.44 -4.92
CA SER A 114 -14.64 -6.23 -5.73
C SER A 114 -14.38 -5.02 -4.82
N VAL A 115 -13.23 -4.37 -5.00
CA VAL A 115 -12.91 -3.13 -4.29
C VAL A 115 -13.68 -1.99 -4.96
N HIS A 116 -14.53 -1.31 -4.19
CA HIS A 116 -15.30 -0.19 -4.70
C HIS A 116 -14.40 0.99 -5.08
N ASP A 117 -14.53 1.46 -6.32
CA ASP A 117 -13.91 2.69 -6.77
C ASP A 117 -14.77 3.89 -6.36
N TYR A 118 -14.33 4.60 -5.32
CA TYR A 118 -14.98 5.83 -4.84
C TYR A 118 -15.22 6.84 -5.98
N MET A 119 -14.35 6.90 -6.98
CA MET A 119 -14.49 7.88 -8.07
C MET A 119 -15.65 7.55 -9.02
N ALA A 120 -16.20 6.33 -8.95
CA ALA A 120 -17.31 5.92 -9.79
C ALA A 120 -18.64 6.57 -9.38
N ASP A 121 -18.89 6.76 -8.08
CA ASP A 121 -20.15 7.32 -7.58
C ASP A 121 -20.01 8.29 -6.41
N ASN A 122 -18.79 8.57 -5.95
CA ASN A 122 -18.47 9.39 -4.77
C ASN A 122 -19.10 8.87 -3.47
N THR A 123 -19.27 7.56 -3.33
CA THR A 123 -19.79 6.94 -2.12
C THR A 123 -18.78 6.00 -1.47
N CYS A 124 -18.93 5.80 -0.17
CA CYS A 124 -18.25 4.73 0.57
C CYS A 124 -19.35 3.83 1.16
N PRO A 125 -19.87 2.86 0.41
CA PRO A 125 -20.87 1.94 0.94
C PRO A 125 -20.23 1.12 2.08
N ILE A 126 -20.95 1.03 3.20
CA ILE A 126 -20.57 0.29 4.41
C ILE A 126 -21.42 -0.98 4.49
#